data_AF-A0A1W9RIX5-F1
#
_entry.id   AF-A0A1W9RIX5-F1
#
_cell.length_a   1.000
_cell.length_b   1.000
_cell.length_c   1.000
_cell.angle_alpha   90.00
_cell.angle_beta   90.00
_cell.angle_gamma   90.00
#
_symmetry.space_group_name_H-M   'P 1'
#
loop_
_entity.id
_entity.type
_entity.pdbx_description
1 polymer ?
#
loop_
_entity_poly.entity_id
_entity_poly.type
_entity_poly.pdbx_seq_one_letter_code
_entity_poly.pdbx_strand_id
1 'polypeptide(L)'
;QTKNRPANFKARWFIENEDNQGKIVIYDKTFIFHRPAAKLIGVCESDLSVKLLQDKFPVPAEHGIYPYLDVSAERSGKTVNLIAAMAASGNRLVCELEN
;
A
#
# COMPACT_ATOMS: atom_id res chain seq x y z
N GLN A 1 -10.68 -4.87 -33.98
CA GLN A 1 -9.57 -4.21 -33.26
C GLN A 1 -10.06 -3.80 -31.88
N THR A 2 -9.68 -4.53 -30.84
CA THR A 2 -9.94 -4.16 -29.45
C THR A 2 -9.02 -2.99 -29.09
N LYS A 3 -9.60 -1.84 -28.70
CA LYS A 3 -8.86 -0.65 -28.28
C LYS A 3 -7.92 -1.03 -27.12
N ASN A 4 -6.61 -0.81 -27.30
CA ASN A 4 -5.61 -0.86 -26.23
C ASN A 4 -5.95 0.19 -25.16
N ARG A 5 -6.84 -0.15 -24.22
CA ARG A 5 -6.99 0.62 -23.00
C ARG A 5 -5.74 0.37 -22.15
N PRO A 6 -5.14 1.42 -21.58
CA PRO A 6 -4.07 1.25 -20.60
C PRO A 6 -4.49 0.28 -19.51
N ALA A 7 -3.65 -0.73 -19.23
CA ALA A 7 -3.76 -1.49 -18.00
C ALA A 7 -3.41 -0.53 -16.86
N ASN A 8 -4.38 -0.27 -15.98
CA ASN A 8 -4.16 0.53 -14.79
C ASN A 8 -3.85 -0.44 -13.65
N PHE A 9 -2.67 -0.33 -13.05
CA PHE A 9 -2.37 -1.04 -11.82
C PHE A 9 -2.92 -0.23 -10.65
N LYS A 10 -3.63 -0.90 -9.74
CA LYS A 10 -4.05 -0.35 -8.45
C LYS A 10 -3.87 -1.41 -7.37
N ALA A 11 -3.22 -1.03 -6.28
CA ALA A 11 -3.16 -1.82 -5.06
C ALA A 11 -3.45 -0.92 -3.87
N ARG A 12 -4.21 -1.44 -2.90
CA ARG A 12 -4.49 -0.79 -1.64
C ARG A 12 -3.99 -1.67 -0.50
N TRP A 13 -3.22 -1.10 0.41
CA TRP A 13 -2.91 -1.72 1.69
C TRP A 13 -3.44 -0.89 2.83
N PHE A 14 -3.84 -1.55 3.90
CA PHE A 14 -4.28 -0.90 5.12
C PHE A 14 -3.66 -1.60 6.32
N ILE A 15 -3.71 -0.90 7.45
CA ILE A 15 -3.26 -1.43 8.73
C ILE A 15 -4.49 -1.67 9.60
N GLU A 16 -4.60 -2.86 10.17
CA GLU A 16 -5.56 -3.11 11.24
C GLU A 16 -5.18 -2.27 12.46
N ASN A 17 -6.07 -1.37 12.88
CA ASN A 17 -5.68 -0.25 13.72
C ASN A 17 -6.72 0.18 14.77
N GLU A 18 -7.50 -0.76 15.29
CA GLU A 18 -8.41 -0.52 16.43
C GLU A 18 -7.73 0.17 17.62
N ASP A 19 -6.48 -0.18 17.91
CA ASP A 19 -5.70 0.38 19.03
C ASP A 19 -5.00 1.72 18.71
N ASN A 20 -5.15 2.24 17.49
CA ASN A 20 -4.53 3.48 16.98
C ASN A 20 -2.99 3.53 17.02
N GLN A 21 -2.29 2.40 17.12
CA GLN A 21 -0.82 2.38 17.22
C GLN A 21 -0.10 2.21 15.87
N GLY A 22 -0.87 1.95 14.82
CA GLY A 22 -0.44 1.81 13.43
C GLY A 22 -0.36 3.16 12.72
N LYS A 23 0.68 3.33 11.89
CA LYS A 23 0.85 4.50 11.03
C LYS A 23 1.49 4.14 9.69
N ILE A 24 1.15 4.92 8.67
CA ILE A 24 1.78 4.88 7.35
C ILE A 24 2.61 6.15 7.17
N VAL A 25 3.77 6.01 6.56
CA VAL A 25 4.62 7.13 6.14
C VAL A 25 5.07 6.91 4.71
N ILE A 26 4.98 7.94 3.87
CA ILE A 26 5.45 7.93 2.48
C ILE A 26 6.67 8.86 2.34
N TYR A 27 7.69 8.39 1.63
CA TYR A 27 8.86 9.16 1.21
C TYR A 27 9.12 8.89 -0.28
N ASP A 28 8.70 9.82 -1.15
CA ASP A 28 8.83 9.68 -2.61
C ASP A 28 8.22 8.37 -3.12
N LYS A 29 9.05 7.36 -3.43
CA LYS A 29 8.66 6.03 -3.90
C LYS A 29 8.66 4.95 -2.83
N THR A 30 9.00 5.31 -1.59
CA THR A 30 9.07 4.41 -0.45
C THR A 30 7.87 4.62 0.45
N PHE A 31 7.32 3.53 0.98
CA PHE A 31 6.32 3.57 2.04
C PHE A 31 6.73 2.70 3.22
N ILE A 32 6.32 3.12 4.41
CA ILE A 32 6.59 2.40 5.64
C ILE A 32 5.32 2.29 6.46
N PHE A 33 4.95 1.06 6.78
CA PHE A 33 3.89 0.69 7.69
C PHE A 33 4.55 0.37 9.02
N HIS A 34 4.18 1.12 10.06
CA HIS A 34 4.71 0.97 11.41
C HIS A 34 3.62 0.49 12.35
N ARG A 35 3.92 -0.57 13.11
CA ARG A 35 3.18 -1.06 14.28
C ARG A 35 4.20 -1.29 15.42
N PRO A 36 3.76 -1.37 16.69
CA PRO A 36 4.67 -1.60 17.82
C PRO A 36 5.59 -2.83 17.67
N ALA A 37 5.10 -3.92 17.07
CA ALA A 37 5.84 -5.19 16.92
C ALA A 37 6.06 -5.62 15.46
N ALA A 38 5.73 -4.77 14.49
CA ALA A 38 5.87 -5.08 13.07
C ALA A 38 6.20 -3.83 12.25
N LYS A 39 7.04 -4.01 11.24
CA LYS A 39 7.39 -2.99 10.26
C LYS A 39 7.38 -3.58 8.86
N LEU A 40 6.58 -3.00 7.98
CA LEU A 40 6.55 -3.32 6.56
C LEU A 40 7.13 -2.12 5.81
N ILE A 41 8.15 -2.35 5.00
CA ILE A 41 8.79 -1.34 4.15
C ILE A 41 8.57 -1.77 2.71
N GLY A 42 8.03 -0.88 1.89
CA GLY A 42 7.93 -1.12 0.46
C GLY A 42 8.57 -0.01 -0.35
N VAL A 43 9.11 -0.40 -1.49
CA VAL A 43 9.65 0.50 -2.50
C VAL A 43 8.94 0.19 -3.81
N CYS A 44 8.41 1.24 -4.44
CA CYS A 44 7.81 1.15 -5.76
C CYS A 44 8.83 1.61 -6.80
N GLU A 45 9.44 0.66 -7.51
CA GLU A 45 10.34 0.98 -8.62
C GLU A 45 9.62 0.71 -9.95
N SER A 46 9.47 1.75 -10.77
CA SER A 46 8.75 1.66 -12.04
C SER A 46 9.29 2.65 -13.05
N ASP A 47 9.30 2.21 -14.31
CA ASP A 47 9.46 3.05 -15.51
C ASP A 47 8.24 3.97 -15.76
N LEU A 48 7.13 3.73 -15.07
CA LEU A 48 5.91 4.51 -15.15
C LEU A 48 5.82 5.48 -13.96
N SER A 49 5.10 6.58 -14.15
CA SER A 49 4.76 7.49 -13.05
C SER A 49 3.83 6.80 -12.05
N VAL A 50 4.42 6.16 -11.04
CA VAL A 50 3.70 5.58 -9.89
C VAL A 50 3.32 6.70 -8.93
N LYS A 51 2.08 6.67 -8.45
CA LYS A 51 1.55 7.56 -7.43
C LYS A 51 1.28 6.77 -6.15
N LEU A 52 1.82 7.27 -5.04
CA LEU A 52 1.52 6.79 -3.69
C LEU A 52 0.60 7.80 -3.01
N LEU A 53 -0.56 7.37 -2.55
CA LEU A 53 -1.52 8.22 -1.83
C LEU A 53 -1.83 7.58 -0.47
N GLN A 54 -1.65 8.36 0.60
CA GLN A 54 -2.04 7.95 1.95
C GLN A 54 -3.28 8.72 2.39
N ASP A 55 -4.22 8.00 3.00
CA ASP A 55 -5.44 8.58 3.56
C ASP A 55 -6.02 7.64 4.65
N LYS A 56 -7.24 7.87 5.14
CA LYS A 56 -7.92 7.11 6.19
C LYS A 56 -9.31 6.66 5.75
N PHE A 57 -9.75 5.48 6.16
CA PHE A 57 -11.12 5.05 5.91
C PHE A 57 -12.12 5.96 6.65
N PRO A 58 -13.29 6.27 6.04
CA PRO A 58 -14.31 7.13 6.62
C PRO A 58 -15.15 6.36 7.66
N VAL A 59 -14.50 5.80 8.66
CA VAL A 59 -15.12 5.07 9.77
C VAL A 59 -15.17 6.01 10.99
N PRO A 60 -16.25 5.99 11.80
CA PRO A 60 -16.28 6.72 13.06
C PRO A 60 -15.06 6.43 13.93
N ALA A 61 -14.43 7.47 14.48
CA ALA A 61 -13.17 7.34 15.22
C ALA A 61 -13.27 6.46 16.48
N GLU A 62 -14.49 6.25 17.01
CA GLU A 62 -14.77 5.32 18.11
C GLU A 62 -14.45 3.87 17.78
N HIS A 63 -14.39 3.52 16.49
CA HIS A 63 -14.00 2.19 16.02
C HIS A 63 -12.51 2.09 15.67
N GLY A 64 -11.74 3.17 15.82
CA GLY A 64 -10.33 3.25 15.45
C GLY A 64 -10.08 4.07 14.18
N ILE A 65 -8.83 4.46 13.97
CA ILE A 65 -8.37 5.21 12.80
C ILE A 65 -7.63 4.27 11.87
N TYR A 66 -8.19 3.96 10.70
CA TYR A 66 -7.61 2.99 9.76
C TYR A 66 -6.89 3.70 8.60
N PRO A 67 -5.57 3.91 8.68
CA PRO A 67 -4.83 4.46 7.56
C PRO A 67 -4.70 3.43 6.44
N TYR A 68 -4.76 3.91 5.19
CA TYR A 68 -4.50 3.11 4.00
C TYR A 68 -3.50 3.80 3.06
N LEU A 69 -2.86 2.99 2.22
CA LEU A 69 -1.99 3.40 1.13
C LEU A 69 -2.57 2.88 -0.18
N ASP A 70 -2.78 3.79 -1.13
CA ASP A 70 -3.02 3.47 -2.53
C ASP A 70 -1.74 3.59 -3.34
N VAL A 71 -1.48 2.58 -4.16
CA VAL A 71 -0.46 2.59 -5.20
C VAL A 71 -1.17 2.50 -6.54
N SER A 72 -0.94 3.50 -7.40
CA SER A 72 -1.52 3.50 -8.75
C SER A 72 -0.48 3.82 -9.82
N ALA A 73 -0.63 3.19 -10.99
CA ALA A 73 0.12 3.50 -12.19
C ALA A 73 -0.84 3.67 -13.38
N GLU A 74 -0.83 4.85 -14.00
CA GLU A 74 -1.82 5.28 -15.00
C GLU A 74 -1.24 5.35 -16.43
N ARG A 75 -0.43 4.36 -16.83
CA ARG A 75 0.12 4.30 -18.19
C ARG A 75 0.15 2.88 -18.77
N SER A 76 -0.15 2.79 -20.07
CA SER A 76 -0.12 1.54 -20.82
C SER A 76 1.31 1.08 -21.10
N GLY A 77 1.60 -0.20 -20.89
CA GLY A 77 2.63 -0.89 -21.66
C GLY A 77 3.98 -1.15 -20.98
N LYS A 78 4.07 -1.20 -19.65
CA LYS A 78 5.28 -1.68 -18.95
C LYS A 78 4.97 -2.36 -17.60
N THR A 79 5.90 -3.17 -17.12
CA THR A 79 5.88 -3.83 -15.81
C THR A 79 5.97 -2.81 -14.67
N VAL A 80 5.18 -3.00 -13.61
CA VAL A 80 5.32 -2.30 -12.32
C VAL A 80 5.88 -3.30 -11.33
N ASN A 81 7.08 -3.05 -10.80
CA ASN A 81 7.64 -3.87 -9.74
C ASN A 81 7.32 -3.22 -8.40
N LEU A 82 6.49 -3.91 -7.62
CA LEU A 82 6.29 -3.59 -6.22
C LEU A 82 7.13 -4.57 -5.40
N ILE A 83 8.12 -4.03 -4.68
CA ILE A 83 8.94 -4.83 -3.77
C ILE A 83 8.62 -4.40 -2.35
N ALA A 84 8.14 -5.35 -1.55
CA ALA A 84 7.83 -5.15 -0.15
C ALA A 84 8.66 -6.12 0.70
N ALA A 85 9.34 -5.59 1.70
CA ALA A 85 10.10 -6.34 2.69
C ALA A 85 9.50 -6.12 4.08
N MET A 86 9.35 -7.19 4.84
CA MET A 86 8.75 -7.17 6.17
C MET A 86 9.74 -7.59 7.24
N ALA A 87 9.78 -6.82 8.31
CA ALA A 87 10.41 -7.19 9.57
C ALA A 87 9.32 -7.29 10.64
N ALA A 88 9.09 -8.50 11.16
CA ALA A 88 8.11 -8.72 12.22
C ALA A 88 8.76 -9.53 13.36
N SER A 89 8.51 -9.11 14.60
CA SER A 89 8.83 -9.90 15.79
C SER A 89 7.54 -10.59 16.26
N GLY A 90 7.23 -11.76 15.71
CA GLY A 90 6.03 -12.54 16.08
C GLY A 90 5.24 -13.08 14.90
N ASN A 91 4.50 -14.17 15.14
CA ASN A 91 4.02 -15.10 14.12
C ASN A 91 2.83 -14.60 13.29
N ARG A 92 3.01 -14.74 11.97
CA ARG A 92 2.03 -14.72 10.86
C ARG A 92 1.65 -13.34 10.30
N LEU A 93 1.96 -13.19 9.01
CA LEU A 93 1.51 -12.12 8.13
C LEU A 93 0.67 -12.75 7.02
N VAL A 94 -0.42 -12.08 6.63
CA VAL A 94 -1.29 -12.47 5.52
C VAL A 94 -1.27 -11.32 4.51
N CYS A 95 -0.90 -11.62 3.27
CA CYS A 95 -0.96 -10.67 2.15
C CYS A 95 -1.93 -11.25 1.13
N GLU A 96 -3.07 -10.58 0.95
CA GLU A 96 -4.08 -10.97 -0.04
C GLU A 96 -4.00 -10.02 -1.22
N LEU A 97 -3.82 -10.60 -2.42
CA LEU A 97 -3.83 -9.90 -3.69
C LEU A 97 -5.13 -10.28 -4.39
N GLU A 98 -6.07 -9.35 -4.49
CA GLU A 98 -7.25 -9.53 -5.34
C GLU A 98 -6.89 -9.14 -6.78
N ASN A 99 -7.11 -10.06 -7.72
CA ASN A 99 -6.89 -9.88 -9.17
C ASN A 99 -8.17 -9.43 -9.89
#